data_AF-A0A5M3Q267-F1
#
_entry.id   AF-A0A5M3Q267-F1
#
_cell.length_a   1.000
_cell.length_b   1.000
_cell.length_c   1.000
_cell.angle_alpha   90.00
_cell.angle_beta   90.00
_cell.angle_gamma   90.00
#
_symmetry.space_group_name_H-M   'P 1'
#
loop_
_entity.id
_entity.type
_entity.pdbx_description
1 polymer ?
#
loop_
_entity_poly.entity_id
_entity_poly.type
_entity_poly.pdbx_seq_one_letter_code
_entity_poly.pdbx_strand_id
1 'polypeptide(L)'
;MNNAAQSLDTSPDLRVGCRIHCILYGGKNGTITSVEGTPGLGNSRRIHGVANLVTGPEAYVTIVWDNGGVSVRVPECICTGVQWRFLDEPDWDQEQINDALVFAQEKDREAKEAKAAAERDFVAKVQDLRNSEEYADLEQSCREGRTDKTKLAAKNIRKVLKKAHPGVKFSVRKESYSSLWITWPRTDESESLSQQSILELVGKFETGYYDTQQDLSRDSESPFNIVFGGVNHITAQVRFD
;
A
#
# COMPACT_ATOMS: atom_id res chain seq x y z
N MET A 1 -51.32 35.68 10.65
CA MET A 1 -51.25 34.32 10.09
C MET A 1 -49.88 33.76 10.44
N ASN A 2 -49.85 32.80 11.37
CA ASN A 2 -48.63 32.17 11.86
C ASN A 2 -48.07 31.23 10.77
N ASN A 3 -46.89 31.54 10.23
CA ASN A 3 -46.09 30.54 9.53
C ASN A 3 -45.25 29.80 10.58
N ALA A 4 -45.75 28.64 11.00
CA ALA A 4 -44.96 27.69 11.75
C ALA A 4 -43.82 27.19 10.84
N ALA A 5 -42.59 27.63 11.12
CA ALA A 5 -41.41 26.98 10.59
C ALA A 5 -41.40 25.55 11.14
N GLN A 6 -41.66 24.58 10.27
CA GLN A 6 -41.38 23.19 10.56
C GLN A 6 -39.86 23.08 10.78
N SER A 7 -39.45 22.93 12.04
CA SER A 7 -38.12 22.45 12.37
C SER A 7 -38.04 21.01 11.86
N LEU A 8 -37.47 20.82 10.67
CA LEU A 8 -36.96 19.51 10.28
C LEU A 8 -35.87 19.18 11.31
N ASP A 9 -36.19 18.23 12.18
CA ASP A 9 -35.24 17.61 13.09
C ASP A 9 -34.17 16.94 12.21
N THR A 10 -33.07 17.65 11.99
CA THR A 10 -31.93 17.20 11.17
C THR A 10 -30.91 16.45 12.03
N SER A 11 -31.35 15.86 13.13
CA SER A 11 -30.53 14.96 13.93
C SER A 11 -30.21 13.73 13.08
N PRO A 12 -28.92 13.43 12.83
CA PRO A 12 -28.54 12.31 11.99
C PRO A 12 -29.00 11.00 12.63
N ASP A 13 -29.62 10.13 11.84
CA ASP A 13 -30.19 8.85 12.28
C ASP A 13 -29.09 7.79 12.51
N LEU A 14 -28.18 8.08 13.46
CA LEU A 14 -27.11 7.18 13.86
C LEU A 14 -27.62 6.21 14.93
N ARG A 15 -28.07 5.04 14.49
CA ARG A 15 -28.56 3.97 15.37
C ARG A 15 -28.04 2.60 14.96
N VAL A 16 -27.91 1.72 15.95
CA VAL A 16 -27.47 0.34 15.74
C VAL A 16 -28.47 -0.39 14.84
N GLY A 17 -27.96 -1.21 13.92
CA GLY A 17 -28.76 -1.90 12.90
C GLY A 17 -29.01 -1.10 11.63
N CYS A 18 -28.78 0.23 11.66
CA CYS A 18 -28.99 1.08 10.51
C CYS A 18 -28.02 0.74 9.37
N ARG A 19 -28.58 0.65 8.16
CA ARG A 19 -27.86 0.34 6.92
C ARG A 19 -27.34 1.61 6.27
N ILE A 20 -26.07 1.58 5.88
CA ILE A 20 -25.37 2.73 5.31
C ILE A 20 -24.61 2.34 4.04
N HIS A 21 -24.47 3.31 3.17
CA HIS A 21 -23.69 3.23 1.94
C HIS A 21 -22.57 4.27 1.95
N CYS A 22 -21.36 3.84 1.63
CA CYS A 22 -20.18 4.70 1.48
C CYS A 22 -19.63 4.57 0.06
N ILE A 23 -19.43 5.71 -0.61
CA ILE A 23 -18.83 5.74 -1.95
C ILE A 23 -17.29 5.68 -1.92
N LEU A 24 -16.69 5.86 -0.74
CA LEU A 24 -15.24 5.77 -0.55
C LEU A 24 -14.77 4.32 -0.38
N TYR A 25 -13.47 4.12 -0.52
CA TYR A 25 -12.81 2.82 -0.41
C TYR A 25 -13.13 2.09 0.91
N GLY A 26 -13.24 0.76 0.86
CA GLY A 26 -13.31 -0.09 2.06
C GLY A 26 -14.62 -0.89 2.24
N GLY A 27 -15.69 -0.54 1.51
CA GLY A 27 -16.95 -1.26 1.56
C GLY A 27 -18.07 -0.37 1.03
N LYS A 28 -18.92 -0.90 0.14
CA LYS A 28 -20.02 -0.12 -0.44
C LYS A 28 -21.15 0.02 0.57
N ASN A 29 -21.65 -1.12 1.06
CA ASN A 29 -22.77 -1.21 1.98
C ASN A 29 -22.31 -1.82 3.30
N GLY A 30 -22.82 -1.32 4.41
CA GLY A 30 -22.52 -1.82 5.74
C GLY A 30 -23.61 -1.49 6.74
N THR A 31 -23.43 -1.99 7.96
CA THR A 31 -24.39 -1.89 9.07
C THR A 31 -23.69 -1.32 10.29
N ILE A 32 -24.33 -0.35 10.96
CA ILE A 32 -23.84 0.21 12.23
C ILE A 32 -24.03 -0.83 13.35
N THR A 33 -22.95 -1.22 14.01
CA THR A 33 -22.96 -2.22 15.09
C THR A 33 -22.83 -1.61 16.48
N SER A 34 -22.23 -0.43 16.59
CA SER A 34 -22.17 0.34 17.84
C SER A 34 -22.20 1.83 17.57
N VAL A 35 -22.75 2.57 18.55
CA VAL A 35 -22.73 4.04 18.60
C VAL A 35 -22.18 4.44 19.96
N GLU A 36 -21.04 5.11 19.97
CA GLU A 36 -20.39 5.66 21.16
C GLU A 36 -20.62 7.17 21.19
N GLY A 37 -21.10 7.71 22.31
CA GLY A 37 -21.41 9.14 22.45
C GLY A 37 -22.87 9.48 22.14
N THR A 38 -23.18 10.76 22.00
CA THR A 38 -24.54 11.26 21.75
C THR A 38 -24.55 11.99 20.41
N PRO A 39 -25.17 11.39 19.36
CA PRO A 39 -25.29 12.02 18.03
C PRO A 39 -25.95 13.40 18.09
N GLY A 40 -25.63 14.26 17.12
CA GLY A 40 -26.30 15.56 16.94
C GLY A 40 -25.82 16.69 17.85
N LEU A 41 -24.81 16.46 18.70
CA LEU A 41 -24.24 17.50 19.58
C LEU A 41 -23.03 18.23 18.96
N GLY A 42 -22.53 17.78 17.81
CA GLY A 42 -21.40 18.36 17.09
C GLY A 42 -21.84 19.48 16.13
N ASN A 43 -21.44 20.73 16.40
CA ASN A 43 -21.64 21.81 15.43
C ASN A 43 -20.59 21.70 14.32
N SER A 44 -20.99 21.33 13.10
CA SER A 44 -20.13 21.46 11.92
C SER A 44 -20.19 22.90 11.39
N ARG A 45 -19.04 23.57 11.31
CA ARG A 45 -18.87 24.92 10.74
C ARG A 45 -17.94 24.85 9.54
N ARG A 46 -18.37 25.38 8.40
CA ARG A 46 -17.50 25.59 7.24
C ARG A 46 -16.50 26.71 7.53
N ILE A 47 -15.22 26.39 7.47
CA ILE A 47 -14.12 27.33 7.49
C ILE A 47 -13.70 27.61 6.04
N HIS A 48 -13.82 28.87 5.62
CA HIS A 48 -13.35 29.39 4.32
C HIS A 48 -13.84 28.63 3.06
N GLY A 49 -14.94 27.89 3.14
CA GLY A 49 -15.53 27.17 2.01
C GLY A 49 -14.79 25.91 1.56
N VAL A 50 -13.66 25.56 2.20
CA VAL A 50 -12.81 24.41 1.81
C VAL A 50 -12.68 23.37 2.93
N ALA A 51 -12.86 23.75 4.20
CA ALA A 51 -12.72 22.85 5.34
C ALA A 51 -13.98 22.85 6.21
N ASN A 52 -14.38 21.69 6.71
CA ASN A 52 -15.39 21.57 7.75
C ASN A 52 -14.66 21.44 9.11
N LEU A 53 -14.89 22.39 10.02
CA LEU A 53 -14.48 22.30 11.41
C LEU A 53 -15.66 21.78 12.23
N VAL A 54 -15.46 20.73 13.00
CA VAL A 54 -16.47 20.24 13.95
C VAL A 54 -16.04 20.66 15.35
N THR A 55 -16.95 21.29 16.08
CA THR A 55 -16.77 21.62 17.51
C THR A 55 -17.97 21.11 18.30
N GLY A 56 -17.76 20.10 19.15
CA GLY A 56 -18.77 19.48 20.03
C GLY A 56 -18.38 18.05 20.41
N PRO A 57 -19.09 17.40 21.36
CA PRO A 57 -18.82 16.01 21.71
C PRO A 57 -19.09 15.11 20.49
N GLU A 58 -18.10 14.28 20.15
CA GLU A 58 -18.12 13.46 18.95
C GLU A 58 -18.82 12.13 19.23
N ALA A 59 -19.85 11.81 18.45
CA ALA A 59 -20.32 10.44 18.35
C ALA A 59 -19.42 9.66 17.37
N TYR A 60 -19.13 8.41 17.71
CA TYR A 60 -18.40 7.49 16.86
C TYR A 60 -19.25 6.26 16.60
N VAL A 61 -19.16 5.73 15.38
CA VAL A 61 -19.85 4.49 15.01
C VAL A 61 -18.86 3.42 14.61
N THR A 62 -19.20 2.17 14.92
CA THR A 62 -18.53 1.00 14.35
C THR A 62 -19.42 0.42 13.26
N ILE A 63 -18.81 0.08 12.13
CA ILE A 63 -19.51 -0.40 10.94
C ILE A 63 -18.91 -1.72 10.52
N VAL A 64 -19.76 -2.72 10.32
CA VAL A 64 -19.41 -3.96 9.61
C VAL A 64 -19.87 -3.83 8.16
N TRP A 65 -18.96 -4.08 7.23
CA TRP A 65 -19.22 -3.98 5.79
C TRP A 65 -19.63 -5.34 5.23
N ASP A 66 -20.45 -5.35 4.17
CA ASP A 66 -20.93 -6.59 3.53
C ASP A 66 -19.78 -7.46 2.96
N ASN A 67 -18.60 -6.88 2.73
CA ASN A 67 -17.40 -7.60 2.31
C ASN A 67 -16.61 -8.25 3.47
N GLY A 68 -17.08 -8.12 4.72
CA GLY A 68 -16.42 -8.61 5.93
C GLY A 68 -15.36 -7.64 6.49
N GLY A 69 -15.21 -6.45 5.91
CA GLY A 69 -14.40 -5.39 6.50
C GLY A 69 -15.07 -4.79 7.74
N VAL A 70 -14.26 -4.21 8.64
CA VAL A 70 -14.78 -3.46 9.80
C VAL A 70 -14.11 -2.10 9.88
N SER A 71 -14.93 -1.06 9.97
CA SER A 71 -14.46 0.29 10.31
C SER A 71 -14.84 0.60 11.75
N VAL A 72 -13.82 0.76 12.60
CA VAL A 72 -13.99 1.01 14.03
C VAL A 72 -13.88 2.51 14.30
N ARG A 73 -14.76 3.03 15.17
CA ARG A 73 -14.75 4.43 15.62
C ARG A 73 -14.74 5.46 14.48
N VAL A 74 -15.61 5.30 13.50
CA VAL A 74 -15.80 6.31 12.45
C VAL A 74 -16.53 7.50 13.05
N PRO A 75 -15.99 8.73 12.97
CA PRO A 75 -16.65 9.92 13.49
C PRO A 75 -17.97 10.21 12.77
N GLU A 76 -18.99 10.66 13.51
CA GLU A 76 -20.30 11.08 13.01
C GLU A 76 -20.19 12.06 11.83
N CYS A 77 -19.28 13.02 11.90
CA CYS A 77 -19.10 14.03 10.84
C CYS A 77 -18.61 13.44 9.51
N ILE A 78 -17.99 12.26 9.54
CA ILE A 78 -17.62 11.50 8.34
C ILE A 78 -18.85 10.75 7.82
N CYS A 79 -19.53 10.01 8.69
CA CYS A 79 -20.71 9.19 8.34
C CYS A 79 -21.92 10.00 7.88
N THR A 80 -21.99 11.29 8.22
CA THR A 80 -23.04 12.23 7.78
C THR A 80 -22.58 13.13 6.62
N GLY A 81 -21.34 12.93 6.14
CA GLY A 81 -20.78 13.69 5.03
C GLY A 81 -21.38 13.31 3.67
N VAL A 82 -21.06 14.10 2.64
CA VAL A 82 -21.58 13.98 1.26
C VAL A 82 -21.30 12.63 0.57
N GLN A 83 -20.35 11.87 1.10
CA GLN A 83 -19.90 10.58 0.57
C GLN A 83 -20.67 9.39 1.14
N TRP A 84 -21.57 9.64 2.10
CA TRP A 84 -22.31 8.63 2.83
C TRP A 84 -23.81 8.82 2.63
N ARG A 85 -24.55 7.71 2.65
CA ARG A 85 -26.01 7.70 2.56
C ARG A 85 -26.56 6.65 3.51
N PHE A 86 -27.63 7.00 4.22
CA PHE A 86 -28.45 6.02 4.91
C PHE A 86 -29.33 5.32 3.87
N LEU A 87 -29.37 3.99 3.95
CA LEU A 87 -30.19 3.17 3.05
C LEU A 87 -31.61 3.10 3.62
N ASP A 88 -32.61 3.22 2.75
CA ASP A 88 -34.03 3.03 3.10
C ASP A 88 -34.35 1.52 3.15
N GLU A 89 -33.59 0.81 3.97
CA GLU A 89 -33.69 -0.62 4.23
C GLU A 89 -34.12 -0.82 5.69
N PRO A 90 -34.84 -1.91 6.03
CA PRO A 90 -35.08 -2.26 7.41
C PRO A 90 -33.76 -2.40 8.18
N ASP A 91 -33.75 -1.93 9.43
CA ASP A 91 -32.59 -2.14 10.29
C ASP A 91 -32.34 -3.63 10.47
N TRP A 92 -31.07 -3.98 10.56
CA TRP A 92 -30.69 -5.32 10.95
C TRP A 92 -30.99 -5.55 12.43
N ASP A 93 -31.51 -6.74 12.72
CA ASP A 93 -31.64 -7.20 14.09
C ASP A 93 -30.28 -7.63 14.68
N GLN A 94 -30.28 -7.96 15.97
CA GLN A 94 -29.06 -8.33 16.68
C GLN A 94 -28.46 -9.65 16.16
N GLU A 95 -29.27 -10.57 15.63
CA GLU A 95 -28.80 -11.86 15.10
C GLU A 95 -28.04 -11.64 13.79
N GLN A 96 -28.60 -10.84 12.87
CA GLN A 96 -27.97 -10.43 11.62
C GLN A 96 -26.66 -9.67 11.86
N ILE A 97 -26.64 -8.78 12.86
CA ILE A 97 -25.41 -8.07 13.26
C ILE A 97 -24.35 -9.07 13.77
N ASN A 98 -24.75 -10.04 14.59
CA ASN A 98 -23.82 -11.04 15.13
C ASN A 98 -23.24 -11.92 14.00
N ASP A 99 -24.07 -12.37 13.06
CA ASP A 99 -23.63 -13.17 11.91
C ASP A 99 -22.61 -12.41 11.06
N ALA A 100 -22.87 -11.12 10.79
CA ALA A 100 -21.93 -10.29 10.05
C ALA A 100 -20.61 -10.06 10.79
N LEU A 101 -20.65 -9.93 12.12
CA LEU A 101 -19.45 -9.83 12.94
C LEU A 101 -18.64 -11.14 12.94
N VAL A 102 -19.31 -12.30 12.96
CA VAL A 102 -18.65 -13.61 12.83
C VAL A 102 -17.96 -13.72 11.47
N PHE A 103 -18.66 -13.37 10.39
CA PHE A 103 -18.08 -13.37 9.04
C PHE A 103 -16.86 -12.44 8.94
N ALA A 104 -16.94 -11.24 9.51
CA ALA A 104 -15.81 -10.31 9.54
C ALA A 104 -14.60 -10.85 10.32
N GLN A 105 -14.84 -11.53 11.45
CA GLN A 105 -13.77 -12.18 12.22
C GLN A 105 -13.11 -13.33 11.44
N GLU A 106 -13.89 -14.14 10.73
CA GLU A 106 -13.36 -15.19 9.87
C GLU A 106 -12.48 -14.62 8.75
N LYS A 107 -12.93 -13.54 8.10
CA LYS A 107 -12.16 -12.85 7.06
C LYS A 107 -10.86 -12.24 7.58
N ASP A 108 -10.90 -11.61 8.75
CA ASP A 108 -9.70 -11.08 9.40
C ASP A 108 -8.73 -12.21 9.80
N ARG A 109 -9.23 -13.34 10.30
CA ARG A 109 -8.41 -14.52 10.60
C ARG A 109 -7.75 -15.07 9.33
N GLU A 110 -8.51 -15.30 8.27
CA GLU A 110 -7.99 -15.76 6.97
C GLU A 110 -6.90 -14.81 6.44
N ALA A 111 -7.13 -13.50 6.49
CA ALA A 111 -6.17 -12.50 6.04
C ALA A 111 -4.89 -12.48 6.90
N LYS A 112 -5.02 -12.63 8.22
CA LYS A 112 -3.88 -12.74 9.15
C LYS A 112 -3.09 -14.01 8.92
N GLU A 113 -3.75 -15.14 8.73
CA GLU A 113 -3.11 -16.42 8.43
C GLU A 113 -2.38 -16.39 7.08
N ALA A 114 -3.02 -15.84 6.04
CA ALA A 114 -2.40 -15.65 4.73
C ALA A 114 -1.18 -14.72 4.81
N LYS A 115 -1.28 -13.61 5.56
CA LYS A 115 -0.14 -12.70 5.78
C LYS A 115 0.98 -13.38 6.56
N ALA A 116 0.66 -14.16 7.59
CA ALA A 116 1.66 -14.90 8.37
C ALA A 116 2.33 -16.00 7.54
N ALA A 117 1.59 -16.70 6.68
CA ALA A 117 2.14 -17.68 5.75
C ALA A 117 3.09 -17.00 4.74
N ALA A 118 2.66 -15.89 4.13
CA ALA A 118 3.49 -15.11 3.21
C ALA A 118 4.78 -14.59 3.87
N GLU A 119 4.71 -14.14 5.13
CA GLU A 119 5.88 -13.71 5.90
C GLU A 119 6.85 -14.87 6.15
N ARG A 120 6.33 -16.05 6.53
CA ARG A 120 7.16 -17.26 6.72
C ARG A 120 7.85 -17.66 5.42
N ASP A 121 7.12 -17.67 4.30
CA ASP A 121 7.67 -17.98 2.99
C ASP A 121 8.72 -16.94 2.56
N PHE A 122 8.49 -15.67 2.87
CA PHE A 122 9.45 -14.59 2.61
C PHE A 122 10.75 -14.82 3.39
N VAL A 123 10.65 -15.09 4.70
CA VAL A 123 11.80 -15.38 5.56
C VAL A 123 12.55 -16.63 5.09
N ALA A 124 11.84 -17.71 4.74
CA ALA A 124 12.45 -18.93 4.21
C ALA A 124 13.26 -18.66 2.94
N LYS A 125 12.67 -17.95 1.97
CA LYS A 125 13.37 -17.55 0.73
C LYS A 125 14.59 -16.68 0.98
N VAL A 126 14.54 -15.78 1.96
CA VAL A 126 15.71 -14.98 2.36
C VAL A 126 16.84 -15.89 2.86
N GLN A 127 16.54 -16.92 3.66
CA GLN A 127 17.56 -17.86 4.14
C GLN A 127 18.12 -18.73 3.01
N ASP A 128 17.25 -19.23 2.12
CA ASP A 128 17.68 -20.01 0.95
C ASP A 128 18.64 -19.21 0.05
N LEU A 129 18.35 -17.93 -0.17
CA LEU A 129 19.20 -17.04 -0.96
C LEU A 129 20.54 -16.74 -0.29
N ARG A 130 20.60 -16.66 1.05
CA ARG A 130 21.85 -16.49 1.78
C ARG A 130 22.78 -17.70 1.64
N ASN A 131 22.21 -18.89 1.52
CA ASN A 131 22.93 -20.16 1.40
C ASN A 131 23.10 -20.65 -0.04
N SER A 132 22.60 -19.91 -1.03
CA SER A 132 22.65 -20.32 -2.44
C SER A 132 24.06 -20.22 -3.02
N GLU A 133 24.54 -21.33 -3.59
CA GLU A 133 25.82 -21.39 -4.30
C GLU A 133 25.82 -20.53 -5.58
N GLU A 134 24.65 -20.36 -6.22
CA GLU A 134 24.50 -19.54 -7.45
C GLU A 134 24.94 -18.09 -7.22
N TYR A 135 24.66 -17.56 -6.03
CA TYR A 135 24.93 -16.17 -5.65
C TYR A 135 26.11 -16.02 -4.69
N ALA A 136 26.95 -17.05 -4.53
CA ALA A 136 28.10 -17.04 -3.65
C ALA A 136 29.11 -15.92 -3.98
N ASP A 137 29.18 -15.51 -5.25
CA ASP A 137 30.04 -14.41 -5.71
C ASP A 137 29.56 -13.02 -5.25
N LEU A 138 28.28 -12.88 -4.86
CA LEU A 138 27.67 -11.60 -4.52
C LEU A 138 27.93 -11.20 -3.05
N GLU A 139 28.09 -9.90 -2.83
CA GLU A 139 28.16 -9.36 -1.46
C GLU A 139 26.77 -9.40 -0.82
N GLN A 140 26.71 -9.99 0.38
CA GLN A 140 25.49 -10.02 1.19
C GLN A 140 25.47 -8.84 2.17
N SER A 141 24.28 -8.43 2.59
CA SER A 141 24.11 -7.43 3.63
C SER A 141 24.64 -7.98 4.98
N CYS A 142 25.82 -7.50 5.40
CA CYS A 142 26.52 -8.01 6.57
C CYS A 142 25.94 -7.54 7.93
N ARG A 143 24.84 -6.78 7.94
CA ARG A 143 24.23 -6.26 9.17
C ARG A 143 22.74 -5.99 9.00
N GLU A 144 21.93 -6.47 9.94
CA GLU A 144 20.60 -5.90 10.20
C GLU A 144 20.80 -4.43 10.61
N GLY A 145 20.65 -3.53 9.65
CA GLY A 145 20.75 -2.09 9.87
C GLY A 145 21.75 -1.37 8.97
N ARG A 146 21.19 -0.46 8.17
CA ARG A 146 21.82 0.73 7.58
C ARG A 146 23.05 0.50 6.66
N THR A 147 23.22 -0.69 6.07
CA THR A 147 23.98 -0.77 4.81
C THR A 147 23.16 -0.09 3.72
N ASP A 148 23.74 0.91 3.04
CA ASP A 148 23.12 1.60 1.90
C ASP A 148 22.81 0.55 0.82
N LYS A 149 21.55 0.05 0.79
CA LYS A 149 21.10 -1.05 -0.07
C LYS A 149 21.45 -0.78 -1.54
N THR A 150 21.38 0.47 -1.95
CA THR A 150 21.76 0.93 -3.30
C THR A 150 23.26 0.77 -3.57
N LYS A 151 24.14 1.03 -2.59
CA LYS A 151 25.59 0.79 -2.75
C LYS A 151 25.90 -0.70 -2.86
N LEU A 152 25.21 -1.54 -2.07
CA LEU A 152 25.35 -2.99 -2.15
C LEU A 152 24.90 -3.51 -3.52
N ALA A 153 23.71 -3.08 -3.97
CA ALA A 153 23.18 -3.38 -5.29
C ALA A 153 24.17 -2.95 -6.40
N ALA A 154 24.71 -1.74 -6.34
CA ALA A 154 25.66 -1.25 -7.34
C ALA A 154 26.93 -2.13 -7.45
N LYS A 155 27.46 -2.61 -6.32
CA LYS A 155 28.60 -3.53 -6.31
C LYS A 155 28.24 -4.89 -6.92
N ASN A 156 27.09 -5.44 -6.55
CA ASN A 156 26.63 -6.73 -7.05
C ASN A 156 26.29 -6.69 -8.54
N ILE A 157 25.64 -5.61 -9.00
CA ILE A 157 25.38 -5.36 -10.42
C ILE A 157 26.69 -5.35 -11.22
N ARG A 158 27.75 -4.69 -10.73
CA ARG A 158 29.07 -4.71 -11.40
C ARG A 158 29.63 -6.14 -11.52
N LYS A 159 29.45 -6.99 -10.50
CA LYS A 159 29.89 -8.40 -10.54
C LYS A 159 29.10 -9.21 -11.56
N VAL A 160 27.77 -9.07 -11.56
CA VAL A 160 26.88 -9.75 -12.52
C VAL A 160 27.22 -9.36 -13.95
N LEU A 161 27.35 -8.05 -14.23
CA LEU A 161 27.69 -7.54 -15.56
C LEU A 161 29.06 -8.03 -16.02
N LYS A 162 30.07 -8.03 -15.13
CA LYS A 162 31.42 -8.53 -15.45
C LYS A 162 31.43 -10.04 -15.72
N LYS A 163 30.59 -10.82 -15.03
CA LYS A 163 30.47 -12.27 -15.23
C LYS A 163 29.79 -12.59 -16.56
N ALA A 164 28.74 -11.84 -16.93
CA ALA A 164 28.02 -12.01 -18.19
C ALA A 164 28.83 -11.50 -19.40
N HIS A 165 29.56 -10.41 -19.24
CA HIS A 165 30.26 -9.72 -20.33
C HIS A 165 31.67 -9.29 -19.89
N PRO A 166 32.64 -10.22 -19.83
CA PRO A 166 33.98 -9.95 -19.28
C PRO A 166 34.81 -8.93 -20.09
N GLY A 167 34.50 -8.74 -21.37
CA GLY A 167 35.20 -7.79 -22.26
C GLY A 167 34.64 -6.35 -22.23
N VAL A 168 33.41 -6.16 -21.76
CA VAL A 168 32.75 -4.85 -21.77
C VAL A 168 32.94 -4.10 -20.46
N LYS A 169 33.42 -2.84 -20.54
CA LYS A 169 33.65 -1.99 -19.37
C LYS A 169 32.40 -1.22 -18.96
N PHE A 170 31.65 -1.77 -18.01
CA PHE A 170 30.49 -1.09 -17.42
C PHE A 170 30.87 -0.05 -16.35
N SER A 171 30.19 1.09 -16.37
CA SER A 171 30.21 2.13 -15.34
C SER A 171 28.85 2.17 -14.66
N VAL A 172 28.78 1.70 -13.41
CA VAL A 172 27.57 1.76 -12.57
C VAL A 172 27.73 2.88 -11.56
N ARG A 173 26.91 3.93 -11.66
CA ARG A 173 26.97 5.14 -10.81
C ARG A 173 25.65 5.35 -10.08
N LYS A 174 25.74 5.90 -8.87
CA LYS A 174 24.58 6.37 -8.12
C LYS A 174 24.27 7.79 -8.58
N GLU A 175 23.09 8.00 -9.15
CA GLU A 175 22.65 9.32 -9.61
C GLU A 175 21.87 10.05 -8.51
N SER A 176 20.99 9.33 -7.82
CA SER A 176 20.15 9.87 -6.73
C SER A 176 20.19 8.94 -5.51
N TYR A 177 19.39 9.24 -4.48
CA TYR A 177 19.28 8.36 -3.31
C TYR A 177 18.79 6.95 -3.65
N SER A 178 17.95 6.81 -4.69
CA SER A 178 17.23 5.58 -5.06
C SER A 178 17.32 5.24 -6.56
N SER A 179 18.33 5.76 -7.27
CA SER A 179 18.53 5.50 -8.70
C SER A 179 19.97 5.10 -9.02
N LEU A 180 20.13 4.07 -9.86
CA LEU A 180 21.41 3.67 -10.44
C LEU A 180 21.43 3.89 -11.95
N TRP A 181 22.55 4.43 -12.41
CA TRP A 181 22.83 4.71 -13.81
C TRP A 181 23.96 3.81 -14.32
N ILE A 182 23.66 2.97 -15.31
CA ILE A 182 24.58 2.00 -15.92
C ILE A 182 24.93 2.47 -17.32
N THR A 183 26.23 2.66 -17.59
CA THR A 183 26.73 3.01 -18.92
C THR A 183 27.85 2.11 -19.39
N TRP A 184 27.95 1.90 -20.70
CA TRP A 184 29.05 1.18 -21.34
C TRP A 184 29.38 1.80 -22.71
N PRO A 185 30.65 1.78 -23.14
CA PRO A 185 31.04 2.29 -24.46
C PRO A 185 30.49 1.40 -25.57
N ARG A 186 30.25 1.99 -26.74
CA ARG A 186 29.94 1.22 -27.96
C ARG A 186 31.23 0.68 -28.58
N THR A 187 31.48 -0.61 -28.41
CA THR A 187 32.60 -1.36 -28.99
C THR A 187 32.08 -2.56 -29.79
N ASP A 188 32.92 -3.22 -30.59
CA ASP A 188 32.55 -4.42 -31.35
C ASP A 188 31.98 -5.52 -30.43
N GLU A 189 32.52 -5.63 -29.21
CA GLU A 189 32.06 -6.57 -28.18
C GLU A 189 30.70 -6.17 -27.55
N SER A 190 30.30 -4.91 -27.66
CA SER A 190 29.04 -4.41 -27.11
C SER A 190 27.98 -4.17 -28.19
N GLU A 191 28.26 -4.45 -29.47
CA GLU A 191 27.36 -4.14 -30.58
C GLU A 191 26.05 -4.92 -30.51
N SER A 192 26.10 -6.13 -29.92
CA SER A 192 24.93 -6.97 -29.66
C SER A 192 24.22 -6.66 -28.34
N LEU A 193 24.77 -5.78 -27.49
CA LEU A 193 24.18 -5.46 -26.20
C LEU A 193 23.09 -4.40 -26.33
N SER A 194 21.84 -4.83 -26.14
CA SER A 194 20.71 -3.93 -26.03
C SER A 194 20.54 -3.41 -24.60
N GLN A 195 19.99 -2.20 -24.46
CA GLN A 195 19.62 -1.66 -23.14
C GLN A 195 18.68 -2.61 -22.38
N GLN A 196 17.73 -3.19 -23.12
CA GLN A 196 16.76 -4.14 -22.58
C GLN A 196 17.44 -5.40 -22.01
N SER A 197 18.42 -5.97 -22.71
CA SER A 197 19.15 -7.15 -22.23
C SER A 197 19.90 -6.88 -20.93
N ILE A 198 20.49 -5.69 -20.79
CA ILE A 198 21.15 -5.27 -19.55
C ILE A 198 20.13 -5.11 -18.42
N LEU A 199 18.98 -4.47 -18.68
CA LEU A 199 17.92 -4.30 -17.69
C LEU A 199 17.32 -5.64 -17.25
N GLU A 200 17.11 -6.59 -18.15
CA GLU A 200 16.65 -7.95 -17.82
C GLU A 200 17.64 -8.69 -16.91
N LEU A 201 18.94 -8.54 -17.17
CA LEU A 201 19.99 -9.16 -16.38
C LEU A 201 20.06 -8.61 -14.94
N VAL A 202 19.83 -7.30 -14.76
CA VAL A 202 19.96 -6.62 -13.46
C VAL A 202 18.61 -6.34 -12.79
N GLY A 203 17.49 -6.66 -13.45
CA GLY A 203 16.14 -6.34 -12.98
C GLY A 203 15.78 -6.96 -11.63
N LYS A 204 16.45 -8.06 -11.24
CA LYS A 204 16.33 -8.63 -9.88
C LYS A 204 16.69 -7.64 -8.76
N PHE A 205 17.49 -6.60 -9.06
CA PHE A 205 17.88 -5.55 -8.11
C PHE A 205 16.91 -4.36 -8.08
N GLU A 206 15.95 -4.28 -9.01
CA GLU A 206 14.99 -3.19 -9.08
C GLU A 206 13.81 -3.43 -8.13
N THR A 207 13.46 -2.41 -7.34
CA THR A 207 12.36 -2.49 -6.34
C THR A 207 11.18 -1.60 -6.70
N GLY A 208 11.39 -0.58 -7.53
CA GLY A 208 10.35 0.38 -7.89
C GLY A 208 9.61 -0.05 -9.15
N TYR A 209 8.31 0.20 -9.20
CA TYR A 209 7.50 0.01 -10.38
C TYR A 209 6.35 1.02 -10.43
N TYR A 210 5.82 1.28 -11.63
CA TYR A 210 4.68 2.17 -11.82
C TYR A 210 3.41 1.34 -11.95
N ASP A 211 2.44 1.57 -11.05
CA ASP A 211 1.11 0.98 -11.15
C ASP A 211 0.23 1.89 -12.03
N THR A 212 0.07 1.50 -13.30
CA THR A 212 -0.75 2.24 -14.27
C THR A 212 -2.24 2.25 -13.94
N GLN A 213 -2.71 1.27 -13.16
CA GLN A 213 -4.13 1.21 -12.76
C GLN A 213 -4.44 2.24 -11.68
N GLN A 214 -3.47 2.53 -10.82
CA GLN A 214 -3.61 3.47 -9.71
C GLN A 214 -2.92 4.81 -9.94
N ASP A 215 -2.25 4.96 -11.08
CA ASP A 215 -1.48 6.15 -11.46
C ASP A 215 -0.47 6.57 -10.37
N LEU A 216 0.22 5.58 -9.79
CA LEU A 216 1.09 5.78 -8.63
C LEU A 216 2.37 4.95 -8.74
N SER A 217 3.48 5.55 -8.32
CA SER A 217 4.76 4.84 -8.13
C SER A 217 4.74 4.04 -6.82
N ARG A 218 5.11 2.76 -6.88
CA ARG A 218 5.17 1.84 -5.75
C ARG A 218 6.54 1.20 -5.66
N ASP A 219 6.93 0.85 -4.44
CA ASP A 219 8.13 0.07 -4.17
C ASP A 219 7.72 -1.28 -3.56
N SER A 220 8.34 -2.37 -4.03
CA SER A 220 8.19 -3.71 -3.49
C SER A 220 9.56 -4.34 -3.29
N GLU A 221 9.89 -4.63 -2.03
CA GLU A 221 11.14 -5.35 -1.71
C GLU A 221 10.93 -6.86 -1.91
N SER A 222 11.79 -7.51 -2.70
CA SER A 222 11.83 -8.96 -2.80
C SER A 222 12.81 -9.58 -1.78
N PRO A 223 12.72 -10.88 -1.48
CA PRO A 223 13.71 -11.59 -0.68
C PRO A 223 15.15 -11.39 -1.19
N PHE A 224 15.34 -11.30 -2.51
CA PHE A 224 16.63 -11.05 -3.14
C PHE A 224 17.18 -9.67 -2.76
N ASN A 225 16.34 -8.64 -2.73
CA ASN A 225 16.76 -7.28 -2.40
C ASN A 225 17.15 -7.12 -0.93
N ILE A 226 16.55 -7.93 -0.05
CA ILE A 226 16.95 -7.99 1.37
C ILE A 226 18.38 -8.51 1.52
N VAL A 227 18.74 -9.55 0.76
CA VAL A 227 20.05 -10.21 0.86
C VAL A 227 21.14 -9.43 0.12
N PHE A 228 20.90 -9.08 -1.15
CA PHE A 228 21.91 -8.55 -2.07
C PHE A 228 21.78 -7.05 -2.37
N GLY A 229 20.81 -6.38 -1.75
CA GLY A 229 20.50 -4.97 -1.97
C GLY A 229 19.49 -4.75 -3.10
N GLY A 230 18.90 -3.56 -3.12
CA GLY A 230 17.96 -3.13 -4.14
C GLY A 230 17.98 -1.62 -4.36
N VAL A 231 17.37 -1.19 -5.46
CA VAL A 231 17.23 0.21 -5.84
C VAL A 231 15.90 0.43 -6.58
N ASN A 232 15.27 1.58 -6.39
CA ASN A 232 13.96 1.84 -6.98
C ASN A 232 14.00 1.90 -8.51
N HIS A 233 15.04 2.52 -9.06
CA HIS A 233 15.16 2.71 -10.50
C HIS A 233 16.55 2.33 -11.02
N ILE A 234 16.57 1.53 -12.08
CA ILE A 234 17.79 1.24 -12.83
C ILE A 234 17.64 1.78 -14.24
N THR A 235 18.59 2.60 -14.66
CA THR A 235 18.66 3.09 -16.04
C THR A 235 19.93 2.58 -16.69
N ALA A 236 19.80 2.08 -17.92
CA ALA A 236 20.89 1.54 -18.70
C ALA A 236 20.99 2.30 -20.04
N GLN A 237 22.17 2.83 -20.35
CA GLN A 237 22.39 3.55 -21.61
C GLN A 237 23.77 3.26 -22.21
N VAL A 238 23.80 3.07 -23.53
CA VAL A 238 25.05 3.08 -24.29
C VAL A 238 25.63 4.49 -24.27
N ARG A 239 26.91 4.60 -23.94
CA ARG A 239 27.66 5.85 -24.02
C ARG A 239 28.00 6.13 -25.48
N PHE A 240 27.45 7.22 -26.00
CA PHE A 240 27.90 7.81 -27.25
C PHE A 240 29.01 8.78 -26.90
N ASP A 241 30.22 8.49 -27.36
CA ASP A 241 31.34 9.43 -27.31
C ASP A 241 31.24 10.42 -28.48
#